data_AF-A0A0J6A6I4-F1
#
_entry.id   AF-A0A0J6A6I4-F1
#
_cell.length_a   1.000
_cell.length_b   1.000
_cell.length_c   1.000
_cell.angle_alpha   90.00
_cell.angle_beta   90.00
_cell.angle_gamma   90.00
#
_symmetry.space_group_name_H-M   'P 1'
#
loop_
_entity.id
_entity.type
_entity.pdbx_description
1 polymer ?
#
loop_
_entity_poly.entity_id
_entity_poly.type
_entity_poly.pdbx_seq_one_letter_code
_entity_poly.pdbx_strand_id
1 'polypeptide(L)'
;MSMRASLSVVTRVLAGAACAAAMLPAHAQNNLNFLTNTPLSYFSKADTASLSKAAAKVRDEGKDGETTTWQNSGSRTQIEAKLTPTTTETDGKTCREITTDITAKGQTMTLKPVYCKTAAGKWQLQKR
;
A
#
# COMPACT_ATOMS: atom_id res chain seq x y z
N MET A 1 -9.54 -0.01 -77.50
CA MET A 1 -9.99 1.38 -77.24
C MET A 1 -11.04 1.37 -76.14
N SER A 2 -10.84 2.25 -75.17
CA SER A 2 -11.79 2.82 -74.19
C SER A 2 -12.59 1.94 -73.23
N MET A 3 -12.20 2.11 -71.97
CA MET A 3 -12.96 1.99 -70.73
C MET A 3 -14.43 2.43 -70.82
N ARG A 4 -15.31 1.68 -70.14
CA ARG A 4 -16.47 2.23 -69.45
C ARG A 4 -16.44 1.75 -68.02
N ALA A 5 -16.24 2.70 -67.11
CA ALA A 5 -16.14 2.50 -65.68
C ALA A 5 -17.46 1.98 -65.11
N SER A 6 -17.42 0.80 -64.51
CA SER A 6 -18.53 0.24 -63.75
C SER A 6 -18.62 0.94 -62.40
N LEU A 7 -19.44 2.00 -62.36
CA LEU A 7 -20.00 2.56 -61.11
C LEU A 7 -20.78 1.45 -60.39
N SER A 8 -20.14 0.66 -59.52
CA SER A 8 -20.88 -0.27 -58.63
C SER A 8 -20.15 -0.64 -57.33
N VAL A 9 -19.00 -0.05 -57.01
CA VAL A 9 -18.17 -0.50 -55.87
C VAL A 9 -17.98 0.61 -54.82
N VAL A 10 -19.05 1.31 -54.42
CA VAL A 10 -18.95 2.32 -53.34
C VAL A 10 -20.01 2.16 -52.24
N THR A 11 -20.90 1.17 -52.29
CA THR A 11 -22.10 1.16 -51.42
C THR A 11 -22.16 0.07 -50.34
N ARG A 12 -21.04 -0.50 -49.87
CA ARG A 12 -21.08 -1.55 -48.80
C ARG A 12 -19.90 -1.59 -47.81
N VAL A 13 -19.32 -0.45 -47.40
CA VAL A 13 -18.25 -0.47 -46.35
C VAL A 13 -18.46 0.55 -45.21
N LEU A 14 -19.66 1.11 -45.03
CA LEU A 14 -19.92 2.14 -44.01
C LEU A 14 -20.90 1.72 -42.90
N ALA A 15 -20.84 0.46 -42.44
CA ALA A 15 -21.67 -0.02 -41.34
C ALA A 15 -20.91 -0.90 -40.33
N GLY A 16 -19.65 -0.57 -40.03
CA GLY A 16 -18.81 -1.37 -39.13
C GLY A 16 -17.97 -0.60 -38.12
N ALA A 17 -18.10 0.72 -38.02
CA ALA A 17 -17.13 1.55 -37.28
C ALA A 17 -17.78 2.58 -36.34
N ALA A 18 -18.78 2.17 -35.54
CA ALA A 18 -19.50 3.11 -34.65
C ALA A 18 -19.51 2.75 -33.15
N CYS A 19 -18.78 1.73 -32.68
CA CYS A 19 -18.80 1.36 -31.25
C CYS A 19 -17.40 1.12 -30.63
N ALA A 20 -16.41 1.95 -30.94
CA ALA A 20 -15.07 1.85 -30.35
C ALA A 20 -14.63 3.11 -29.56
N ALA A 21 -15.55 4.01 -29.19
CA ALA A 21 -15.21 5.24 -28.49
C ALA A 21 -16.07 5.42 -27.23
N ALA A 22 -15.66 4.79 -26.13
CA ALA A 22 -15.75 5.33 -24.76
C ALA A 22 -15.37 4.25 -23.73
N MET A 23 -14.18 3.66 -23.83
CA MET A 23 -13.54 3.10 -22.64
C MET A 23 -12.85 4.27 -21.92
N LEU A 24 -13.62 5.10 -21.24
CA LEU A 24 -13.04 6.04 -20.28
C LEU A 24 -12.44 5.20 -19.15
N PRO A 25 -11.17 5.41 -18.77
CA PRO A 25 -10.66 4.81 -17.55
C PRO A 25 -11.50 5.35 -16.40
N ALA A 26 -12.33 4.49 -15.80
CA ALA A 26 -12.94 4.78 -14.52
C ALA A 26 -11.81 4.79 -13.49
N HIS A 27 -11.16 5.94 -13.33
CA HIS A 27 -10.23 6.17 -12.25
C HIS A 27 -11.03 6.07 -10.96
N ALA A 28 -10.92 4.94 -10.27
CA ALA A 28 -11.40 4.81 -8.89
C ALA A 28 -10.71 5.91 -8.08
N GLN A 29 -11.45 6.96 -7.73
CA GLN A 29 -10.95 7.96 -6.79
C GLN A 29 -11.00 7.33 -5.40
N ASN A 30 -9.90 6.71 -4.99
CA ASN A 30 -9.70 6.29 -3.61
C ASN A 30 -9.57 7.54 -2.75
N ASN A 31 -10.70 8.09 -2.29
CA ASN A 31 -10.73 9.21 -1.37
C ASN A 31 -10.28 8.74 0.02
N LEU A 32 -8.98 8.86 0.30
CA LEU A 32 -8.37 8.54 1.59
C LEU A 32 -8.42 9.72 2.57
N ASN A 33 -9.40 10.63 2.48
CA ASN A 33 -9.53 11.79 3.38
C ASN A 33 -9.55 11.42 4.87
N PHE A 34 -9.95 10.20 5.23
CA PHE A 34 -9.87 9.74 6.61
C PHE A 34 -8.44 9.71 7.18
N LEU A 35 -7.41 9.63 6.31
CA LEU A 35 -6.00 9.62 6.71
C LEU A 35 -5.42 11.03 6.93
N THR A 36 -6.06 12.09 6.42
CA THR A 36 -5.50 13.45 6.48
C THR A 36 -5.47 14.02 7.89
N ASN A 37 -6.30 13.49 8.79
CA ASN A 37 -6.36 13.90 10.20
C ASN A 37 -5.78 12.82 11.14
N THR A 38 -4.78 12.08 10.66
CA THR A 38 -4.10 11.04 11.45
C THR A 38 -2.62 11.37 11.59
N PRO A 39 -1.91 10.80 12.58
CA PRO A 39 -0.46 10.92 12.69
C PRO A 39 0.31 10.56 11.41
N LEU A 40 -0.23 9.69 10.55
CA LEU A 40 0.39 9.33 9.27
C LEU A 40 0.51 10.50 8.29
N SER A 41 -0.38 11.50 8.39
CA SER A 41 -0.34 12.67 7.51
C SER A 41 0.94 13.51 7.66
N TYR A 42 1.66 13.35 8.78
CA TYR A 42 2.90 14.07 9.07
C TYR A 42 4.16 13.35 8.60
N PHE A 43 4.06 12.09 8.14
CA PHE A 43 5.22 11.33 7.69
C PHE A 43 5.77 11.88 6.38
N SER A 44 7.08 12.14 6.35
CA SER A 44 7.82 12.22 5.11
C SER A 44 8.13 10.81 4.57
N LYS A 45 8.59 10.73 3.31
CA LYS A 45 9.08 9.47 2.74
C LYS A 45 10.26 8.89 3.54
N ALA A 46 11.12 9.76 4.08
CA ALA A 46 12.26 9.35 4.90
C ALA A 46 11.80 8.75 6.24
N ASP A 47 10.79 9.36 6.85
CA ASP A 47 10.17 8.84 8.08
C ASP A 47 9.56 7.46 7.84
N THR A 48 8.82 7.29 6.74
CA THR A 48 8.23 6.00 6.37
C THR A 48 9.29 4.93 6.16
N ALA A 49 10.38 5.25 5.45
CA ALA A 49 11.47 4.32 5.23
C ALA A 49 12.19 3.96 6.54
N SER A 50 12.45 4.95 7.40
CA SER A 50 13.13 4.73 8.68
C SER A 50 12.26 3.90 9.64
N LEU A 51 10.96 4.18 9.76
CA LEU A 51 10.05 3.41 10.60
C LEU A 51 9.89 1.99 10.06
N SER A 52 9.83 1.81 8.74
CA SER A 52 9.77 0.47 8.13
C SER A 52 11.01 -0.36 8.47
N LYS A 53 12.20 0.26 8.50
CA LYS A 53 13.44 -0.39 8.95
C LYS A 53 13.39 -0.76 10.43
N ALA A 54 12.88 0.12 11.28
CA ALA A 54 12.70 -0.15 12.70
C ALA A 54 11.71 -1.31 12.93
N ALA A 55 10.58 -1.32 12.23
CA ALA A 55 9.61 -2.40 12.28
C ALA A 55 10.21 -3.74 11.81
N ALA A 56 11.00 -3.74 10.74
CA ALA A 56 11.70 -4.95 10.29
C ALA A 56 12.70 -5.48 11.33
N LYS A 57 13.45 -4.58 11.98
CA LYS A 57 14.37 -4.97 13.07
C LYS A 57 13.61 -5.57 14.26
N VAL A 58 12.53 -4.92 14.70
CA VAL A 58 11.69 -5.42 15.81
C VAL A 58 11.04 -6.76 15.44
N ARG A 59 10.63 -6.94 14.19
CA ARG A 59 10.12 -8.23 13.69
C ARG A 59 11.17 -9.34 13.77
N ASP A 60 12.40 -9.05 13.38
CA ASP A 60 13.42 -10.09 13.20
C ASP A 60 14.11 -10.43 14.53
N GLU A 61 14.36 -9.41 15.36
CA GLU A 61 15.22 -9.51 16.54
C GLU A 61 14.50 -9.19 17.86
N GLY A 62 13.35 -8.51 17.79
CA GLY A 62 12.65 -8.05 18.99
C GLY A 62 12.18 -9.22 19.85
N LYS A 63 12.24 -9.06 21.17
CA LYS A 63 11.61 -10.00 22.10
C LYS A 63 10.12 -9.69 22.19
N ASP A 64 9.29 -10.72 22.19
CA ASP A 64 7.85 -10.53 22.29
C ASP A 64 7.47 -9.82 23.60
N GLY A 65 6.54 -8.88 23.48
CA GLY A 65 6.10 -8.00 24.58
C GLY A 65 7.07 -6.86 24.90
N GLU A 66 8.29 -6.86 24.39
CA GLU A 66 9.25 -5.76 24.61
C GLU A 66 8.94 -4.59 23.67
N THR A 67 8.86 -3.37 24.22
CA THR A 67 8.55 -2.17 23.45
C THR A 67 9.84 -1.46 23.05
N THR A 68 10.02 -1.24 21.75
CA THR A 68 11.06 -0.36 21.20
C THR A 68 10.45 0.98 20.82
N THR A 69 11.08 2.08 21.23
CA THR A 69 10.69 3.44 20.79
C THR A 69 11.48 3.86 19.56
N TRP A 70 10.79 4.35 18.55
CA TRP A 70 11.36 5.03 17.39
C TRP A 70 10.87 6.48 17.36
N GLN A 71 11.72 7.39 16.91
CA GLN A 71 11.35 8.77 16.64
C GLN A 71 11.96 9.22 15.31
N ASN A 72 11.27 10.10 14.59
CA ASN A 72 11.85 10.69 13.39
C ASN A 72 12.97 11.68 13.70
N SER A 73 13.87 11.87 12.74
CA SER A 73 14.94 12.85 12.82
C SER A 73 14.71 13.96 11.79
N GLY A 74 14.88 15.22 12.22
CA GLY A 74 14.98 16.37 11.31
C GLY A 74 13.69 16.81 10.60
N SER A 75 12.53 16.33 11.03
CA SER A 75 11.24 16.81 10.49
C SER A 75 10.70 18.00 11.31
N ARG A 76 9.75 18.75 10.73
CA ARG A 76 9.08 19.87 11.42
C ARG A 76 8.14 19.39 12.54
N THR A 77 7.59 18.19 12.42
CA THR A 77 6.64 17.61 13.38
C THR A 77 7.25 16.35 13.97
N GLN A 78 7.49 16.37 15.28
CA GLN A 78 7.94 15.19 15.99
C GLN A 78 6.88 14.07 15.89
N ILE A 79 7.36 12.89 15.52
CA ILE A 79 6.58 11.67 15.45
C ILE A 79 7.31 10.64 16.31
N GLU A 80 6.58 10.04 17.24
CA GLU A 80 7.04 8.89 18.01
C GLU A 80 6.25 7.66 17.60
N ALA A 81 6.92 6.50 17.51
CA ALA A 81 6.27 5.21 17.37
C ALA A 81 6.79 4.26 18.45
N LYS A 82 5.88 3.56 19.13
CA LYS A 82 6.20 2.44 20.02
C LYS A 82 5.87 1.14 19.32
N LEU A 83 6.87 0.26 19.19
CA LEU A 83 6.77 -0.99 18.46
C LEU A 83 6.88 -2.17 19.43
N THR A 84 5.84 -3.00 19.50
CA THR A 84 5.78 -4.17 20.38
C THR A 84 5.44 -5.41 19.57
N PRO A 85 6.38 -6.36 19.40
CA PRO A 85 6.14 -7.57 18.64
C PRO A 85 5.40 -8.62 19.48
N THR A 86 4.65 -9.48 18.81
CA THR A 86 4.07 -10.70 19.37
C THR A 86 4.11 -11.78 18.30
N THR A 87 4.57 -12.97 18.67
CA THR A 87 4.65 -14.13 17.78
C THR A 87 3.44 -15.04 17.98
N THR A 88 2.87 -15.50 16.88
CA THR A 88 1.81 -16.51 16.87
C THR A 88 2.17 -17.61 15.87
N GLU A 89 1.86 -18.86 16.21
CA GLU A 89 1.91 -19.96 15.26
C GLU A 89 0.49 -20.16 14.71
N THR A 90 0.30 -19.99 13.40
CA THR A 90 -1.01 -20.12 12.74
C THR A 90 -0.85 -21.00 11.51
N ASP A 91 -1.61 -22.09 11.43
CA ASP A 91 -1.55 -23.08 10.34
C ASP A 91 -0.13 -23.59 10.05
N GLY A 92 0.66 -23.81 11.10
CA GLY A 92 2.07 -24.25 11.00
C GLY A 92 3.03 -23.18 10.46
N LYS A 93 2.60 -21.91 10.40
CA LYS A 93 3.44 -20.77 10.03
C LYS A 93 3.67 -19.87 11.23
N THR A 94 4.93 -19.53 11.46
CA THR A 94 5.30 -18.46 12.39
C THR A 94 4.87 -17.12 11.81
N CYS A 95 4.01 -16.41 12.52
CA CYS A 95 3.59 -15.05 12.24
C CYS A 95 4.01 -14.12 13.36
N ARG A 96 4.19 -12.85 13.01
CA ARG A 96 4.58 -11.79 13.93
C ARG A 96 3.72 -10.56 13.70
N GLU A 97 2.91 -10.21 14.69
CA GLU A 97 2.22 -8.93 14.74
C GLU A 97 3.13 -7.91 15.41
N ILE A 98 3.15 -6.68 14.90
CA ILE A 98 3.86 -5.57 15.55
C ILE A 98 2.84 -4.50 15.90
N THR A 99 2.44 -4.42 17.16
CA THR A 99 1.62 -3.29 17.61
C THR A 99 2.47 -2.03 17.53
N THR A 100 2.02 -1.07 16.72
CA THR A 100 2.74 0.17 16.42
C THR A 100 1.87 1.35 16.82
N ASP A 101 2.12 1.92 17.99
CA ASP A 101 1.42 3.12 18.47
C ASP A 101 2.16 4.36 17.99
N ILE A 102 1.56 5.06 17.03
CA ILE A 102 2.14 6.25 16.39
C ILE A 102 1.51 7.48 17.01
N THR A 103 2.34 8.37 17.55
CA THR A 103 1.90 9.62 18.17
C THR A 103 2.51 10.83 17.46
N ALA A 104 1.68 11.78 17.09
CA ALA A 104 2.08 13.08 16.55
C ALA A 104 1.06 14.14 16.96
N LYS A 105 1.53 15.34 17.37
CA LYS A 105 0.65 16.47 17.74
C LYS A 105 -0.43 16.11 18.78
N GLY A 106 -0.13 15.23 19.73
CA GLY A 106 -1.07 14.80 20.78
C GLY A 106 -2.15 13.81 20.31
N GLN A 107 -2.11 13.36 19.06
CA GLN A 107 -2.97 12.30 18.55
C GLN A 107 -2.19 11.00 18.48
N THR A 108 -2.84 9.90 18.84
CA THR A 108 -2.27 8.55 18.75
C THR A 108 -3.12 7.70 17.82
N MET A 109 -2.45 6.91 16.97
CA MET A 109 -3.08 5.94 16.10
C MET A 109 -2.28 4.63 16.18
N THR A 110 -2.99 3.51 16.32
CA THR A 110 -2.38 2.19 16.42
C THR A 110 -2.49 1.45 15.09
N LEU A 111 -1.36 0.93 14.61
CA LEU A 111 -1.29 0.00 13.48
C LEU A 111 -0.85 -1.38 13.98
N LYS A 112 -1.36 -2.44 13.35
CA LYS A 112 -1.04 -3.83 13.71
C LYS A 112 -0.68 -4.65 12.47
N PRO A 113 0.41 -4.33 11.75
CA PRO A 113 0.88 -5.16 10.66
C PRO A 113 1.24 -6.57 11.15
N VAL A 114 0.82 -7.58 10.38
CA VAL A 114 1.18 -8.97 10.62
C VAL A 114 2.09 -9.45 9.51
N TYR A 115 3.20 -10.08 9.87
CA TYR A 115 4.14 -10.70 8.95
C TYR A 115 4.17 -12.19 9.21
N CYS A 116 3.94 -13.02 8.20
CA CYS A 116 4.06 -14.47 8.33
C CYS A 116 5.24 -14.98 7.52
N LYS A 117 5.96 -15.97 8.05
CA LYS A 117 6.99 -16.66 7.30
C LYS A 117 6.35 -17.51 6.20
N THR A 118 6.93 -17.40 5.02
CA THR A 118 6.70 -18.33 3.90
C THR A 118 7.37 -19.67 4.18
N ALA A 119 7.04 -20.69 3.39
CA ALA A 119 7.77 -21.96 3.41
C ALA A 119 9.28 -21.79 3.15
N ALA A 120 9.68 -20.76 2.40
CA ALA A 120 11.08 -20.40 2.16
C ALA A 120 11.71 -19.58 3.30
N GLY A 121 11.03 -19.42 4.44
CA GLY A 121 11.52 -18.70 5.61
C GLY A 121 11.50 -17.16 5.50
N LYS A 122 11.08 -16.60 4.37
CA LYS A 122 10.97 -15.14 4.18
C LYS A 122 9.69 -14.60 4.81
N TRP A 123 9.78 -13.46 5.49
CA TRP A 123 8.62 -12.74 6.01
C TRP A 123 7.80 -12.08 4.90
N GLN A 124 6.48 -12.22 4.97
CA GLN A 124 5.53 -11.54 4.09
C GLN A 124 4.49 -10.80 4.92
N LEU A 125 4.28 -9.51 4.61
CA LEU A 125 3.20 -8.72 5.17
C LEU A 125 1.85 -9.31 4.73
N GLN A 126 0.97 -9.57 5.68
CA GLN A 126 -0.38 -10.06 5.44
C GLN A 126 -1.32 -8.88 5.18
N LYS A 127 -2.15 -9.02 4.14
CA LYS A 127 -3.28 -8.11 3.93
C LYS A 127 -4.37 -8.45 4.94
N ARG A 128 -4.98 -7.43 5.53
CA ARG A 128 -6.18 -7.54 6.36
C ARG A 128 -7.36 -6.90 5.66
#